data_AF-A0A3N5MVN7-F1
#
_entry.id   AF-A0A3N5MVN7-F1
#
_cell.length_a   1.000
_cell.length_b   1.000
_cell.length_c   1.000
_cell.angle_alpha   90.00
_cell.angle_beta   90.00
_cell.angle_gamma   90.00
#
_symmetry.space_group_name_H-M   'P 1'
#
loop_
_entity.id
_entity.type
_entity.pdbx_description
1 polymer ?
#
loop_
_entity_poly.entity_id
_entity_poly.type
_entity_poly.pdbx_seq_one_letter_code
_entity_poly.pdbx_strand_id
1 'polypeptide(L)'
;MSDRVVFWYGCNVLRHGDILHAAVEVMRAAGIEPAPVGGPGYCCGSPKDANLRAAEGMAVRTVQKFNAAPENEVVTWCPSCHRHMGSFMTQYQAPNFSFAHITQVLHARRDRLAERMVRRIERRVLVHQHFGFREVDVNPLVHDLLAVIPGVEVCWTEHAAPGYMCSTLMAVPEAMKENTQRLCEVARECRTDDVVTIFHS
;
A
#
# COMPACT_ATOMS: atom_id res chain seq x y z
N MET A 1 11.07 -11.60 19.90
CA MET A 1 9.67 -11.25 20.22
C MET A 1 9.07 -10.67 18.95
N SER A 2 7.80 -10.98 18.63
CA SER A 2 7.12 -10.44 17.44
C SER A 2 6.45 -9.12 17.82
N ASP A 3 6.61 -8.08 17.01
CA ASP A 3 5.97 -6.79 17.24
C ASP A 3 4.51 -6.90 16.80
N ARG A 4 3.57 -6.75 17.74
CA ARG A 4 2.13 -6.79 17.43
C ARG A 4 1.66 -5.39 17.04
N VAL A 5 0.98 -5.28 15.90
CA VAL A 5 0.56 -4.00 15.32
C VAL A 5 -0.88 -4.06 14.82
N VAL A 6 -1.58 -2.93 14.81
CA VAL A 6 -2.88 -2.84 14.10
C VAL A 6 -2.60 -2.82 12.61
N PHE A 7 -3.05 -3.85 11.89
CA PHE A 7 -2.94 -3.88 10.43
C PHE A 7 -4.23 -3.33 9.79
N TRP A 8 -4.17 -2.08 9.36
CA TRP A 8 -5.31 -1.35 8.80
C TRP A 8 -5.36 -1.45 7.28
N TYR A 9 -6.36 -2.19 6.78
CA TYR A 9 -6.61 -2.39 5.35
C TYR A 9 -7.79 -1.59 4.80
N GLY A 10 -8.34 -0.65 5.58
CA GLY A 10 -9.39 0.25 5.14
C GLY A 10 -10.67 -0.47 4.70
N CYS A 11 -11.39 0.15 3.76
CA CYS A 11 -12.62 -0.41 3.18
C CYS A 11 -12.38 -1.46 2.09
N ASN A 12 -11.12 -1.72 1.72
CA ASN A 12 -10.75 -2.52 0.55
C ASN A 12 -10.91 -4.04 0.73
N VAL A 13 -11.24 -4.51 1.95
CA VAL A 13 -11.52 -5.94 2.21
C VAL A 13 -12.62 -6.50 1.30
N LEU A 14 -13.54 -5.66 0.84
CA LEU A 14 -14.62 -6.07 -0.05
C LEU A 14 -14.15 -6.33 -1.50
N ARG A 15 -12.92 -5.94 -1.84
CA ARG A 15 -12.39 -6.02 -3.21
C ARG A 15 -11.18 -6.94 -3.35
N HIS A 16 -10.36 -7.05 -2.30
CA HIS A 16 -9.01 -7.62 -2.39
C HIS A 16 -8.72 -8.62 -1.25
N GLY A 17 -9.70 -9.44 -0.87
CA GLY A 17 -9.59 -10.34 0.29
C GLY A 17 -8.39 -11.29 0.20
N ASP A 18 -8.14 -11.86 -0.97
CA ASP A 18 -7.00 -12.74 -1.27
C ASP A 18 -5.65 -12.03 -1.08
N ILE A 19 -5.50 -10.81 -1.59
CA ILE A 19 -4.28 -10.01 -1.43
C ILE A 19 -4.05 -9.64 0.04
N LEU A 20 -5.12 -9.36 0.79
CA LEU A 20 -5.02 -9.09 2.23
C LEU A 20 -4.55 -10.29 3.03
N HIS A 21 -5.03 -11.50 2.70
CA HIS A 21 -4.53 -12.72 3.31
C HIS A 21 -3.04 -12.90 3.00
N ALA A 22 -2.61 -12.68 1.76
CA ALA A 22 -1.19 -12.73 1.40
C ALA A 22 -0.36 -11.69 2.17
N ALA A 23 -0.86 -10.46 2.32
CA ALA A 23 -0.19 -9.41 3.09
C ALA A 23 0.00 -9.79 4.57
N VAL A 24 -1.02 -10.38 5.20
CA VAL A 24 -0.93 -10.89 6.58
C VAL A 24 0.15 -11.95 6.71
N GLU A 25 0.22 -12.90 5.78
CA GLU A 25 1.24 -13.97 5.80
C GLU A 25 2.65 -13.42 5.57
N VAL A 26 2.82 -12.44 4.68
CA VAL A 26 4.12 -11.76 4.48
C VAL A 26 4.54 -10.98 5.72
N MET A 27 3.62 -10.30 6.40
CA MET A 27 3.91 -9.62 7.68
C MET A 27 4.35 -10.60 8.76
N ARG A 28 3.67 -11.75 8.88
CA ARG A 28 4.06 -12.83 9.80
C ARG A 28 5.42 -13.40 9.47
N ALA A 29 5.72 -13.62 8.19
CA ALA A 29 7.03 -14.07 7.73
C ALA A 29 8.15 -13.06 8.06
N ALA A 30 7.85 -11.75 8.03
CA ALA A 30 8.75 -10.70 8.49
C ALA A 30 8.90 -10.66 10.04
N GLY A 31 8.10 -11.43 10.78
CA GLY A 31 8.12 -11.46 12.24
C GLY A 31 7.33 -10.32 12.89
N ILE A 32 6.24 -9.89 12.24
CA ILE A 32 5.25 -8.95 12.74
C ILE A 32 3.98 -9.74 13.03
N GLU A 33 3.30 -9.48 14.15
CA GLU A 33 1.99 -10.07 14.43
C GLU A 33 0.89 -9.06 14.06
N PRO A 34 0.28 -9.14 12.87
CA PRO A 34 -0.78 -8.22 12.49
C PRO A 34 -2.07 -8.53 13.25
N ALA A 35 -2.66 -7.51 13.88
CA ALA A 35 -4.04 -7.49 14.36
C ALA A 35 -4.91 -6.84 13.26
N PRO A 36 -5.55 -7.61 12.37
CA PRO A 36 -6.13 -7.06 11.15
C PRO A 36 -7.46 -6.34 11.44
N VAL A 37 -7.59 -5.11 10.96
CA VAL A 37 -8.83 -4.31 11.08
C VAL A 37 -9.20 -3.64 9.76
N GLY A 38 -10.50 -3.62 9.45
CA GLY A 38 -11.01 -2.92 8.28
C GLY A 38 -12.50 -3.13 8.03
N GLY A 39 -12.91 -2.94 6.79
CA GLY A 39 -14.32 -2.87 6.39
C GLY A 39 -14.86 -1.43 6.40
N PRO A 40 -16.15 -1.23 6.09
CA PRO A 40 -16.75 0.11 5.93
C PRO A 40 -16.58 1.02 7.16
N GLY A 41 -16.56 0.42 8.36
CA GLY A 41 -16.35 1.16 9.62
C GLY A 41 -14.93 1.67 9.85
N TYR A 42 -13.98 1.33 8.97
CA TYR A 42 -12.57 1.75 9.02
C TYR A 42 -12.15 2.46 7.71
N CYS A 43 -13.12 2.94 6.93
CA CYS A 43 -12.81 3.78 5.77
C CYS A 43 -12.05 5.05 6.23
N CYS A 44 -11.00 5.45 5.51
CA CYS A 44 -10.32 6.72 5.78
C CYS A 44 -11.19 7.92 5.43
N GLY A 45 -12.09 7.78 4.45
CA GLY A 45 -12.99 8.84 4.01
C GLY A 45 -12.56 9.55 2.73
N SER A 46 -11.38 9.25 2.16
CA SER A 46 -10.91 9.90 0.93
C SER A 46 -11.89 9.82 -0.27
N PRO A 47 -12.68 8.75 -0.50
CA PRO A 47 -13.68 8.75 -1.56
C PRO A 47 -14.85 9.73 -1.33
N LYS A 48 -14.90 10.37 -0.16
CA LYS A 48 -15.91 11.34 0.26
C LYS A 48 -15.33 12.75 0.42
N ASP A 49 -14.15 13.04 -0.11
CA ASP A 49 -13.54 14.38 0.01
C ASP A 49 -14.42 15.51 -0.57
N ALA A 50 -15.27 15.21 -1.56
CA ALA A 50 -16.28 16.15 -2.07
C ALA A 50 -17.46 16.41 -1.09
N ASN A 51 -17.57 15.63 -0.02
CA ASN A 51 -18.52 15.80 1.08
C ASN A 51 -17.74 15.80 2.40
N LEU A 52 -17.16 16.96 2.72
CA LEU A 52 -16.26 17.13 3.87
C LEU A 52 -16.86 16.65 5.19
N ARG A 53 -18.15 16.89 5.44
CA ARG A 53 -18.83 16.41 6.66
C ARG A 53 -18.84 14.88 6.76
N ALA A 54 -19.02 14.20 5.64
CA ALA A 54 -18.95 12.74 5.60
C ALA A 54 -17.51 12.24 5.80
N ALA A 55 -16.53 12.87 5.14
CA ALA A 55 -15.11 12.54 5.26
C ALA A 55 -14.60 12.76 6.70
N GLU A 56 -14.89 13.91 7.30
CA GLU A 56 -14.58 14.23 8.71
C GLU A 56 -15.17 13.20 9.66
N GLY A 57 -16.46 12.88 9.52
CA GLY A 57 -17.09 11.88 10.38
C GLY A 57 -16.40 10.52 10.29
N MET A 58 -15.94 10.11 9.10
CA MET A 58 -15.17 8.88 8.92
C MET A 58 -13.78 8.99 9.56
N ALA A 59 -13.09 10.11 9.35
CA ALA A 59 -11.78 10.39 9.95
C ALA A 59 -11.83 10.26 11.48
N VAL A 60 -12.71 11.03 12.13
CA VAL A 60 -12.86 11.05 13.60
C VAL A 60 -13.13 9.65 14.14
N ARG A 61 -14.11 8.94 13.57
CA ARG A 61 -14.46 7.57 14.02
C ARG A 61 -13.30 6.59 13.86
N THR A 62 -12.58 6.64 12.74
CA THR A 62 -11.48 5.71 12.46
C THR A 62 -10.29 5.99 13.39
N VAL A 63 -9.89 7.25 13.56
CA VAL A 63 -8.80 7.60 14.49
C VAL A 63 -9.16 7.28 15.93
N GLN A 64 -10.40 7.53 16.38
CA GLN A 64 -10.83 7.17 17.74
C GLN A 64 -10.75 5.65 18.02
N LYS A 65 -11.05 4.81 17.02
CA LYS A 65 -10.89 3.35 17.17
C LYS A 65 -9.44 2.96 17.35
N PHE A 66 -8.53 3.53 16.56
CA PHE A 66 -7.10 3.29 16.73
C PHE A 66 -6.59 3.85 18.06
N ASN A 67 -7.13 4.99 18.51
CA ASN A 67 -6.78 5.53 19.81
C ASN A 67 -7.20 4.66 21.00
N ALA A 68 -8.23 3.85 20.81
CA ALA A 68 -8.72 2.89 21.79
C ALA A 68 -8.11 1.48 21.63
N ALA A 69 -7.32 1.25 20.58
CA ALA A 69 -6.64 -0.03 20.38
C ALA A 69 -5.50 -0.19 21.39
N PRO A 70 -5.24 -1.41 21.88
CA PRO A 70 -4.16 -1.63 22.83
C PRO A 70 -2.77 -1.46 22.20
N GLU A 71 -2.65 -1.66 20.88
CA GLU A 71 -1.42 -1.41 20.14
C GLU A 71 -1.31 0.08 19.74
N ASN A 72 -0.19 0.72 20.09
CA ASN A 72 0.09 2.13 19.75
C ASN A 72 0.74 2.30 18.36
N GLU A 73 0.67 1.30 17.49
CA GLU A 73 1.26 1.29 16.16
C GLU A 73 0.27 0.77 15.12
N VAL A 74 0.02 1.57 14.08
CA VAL A 74 -0.88 1.25 12.96
C VAL A 74 -0.08 1.08 11.67
N VAL A 75 -0.15 -0.11 11.07
CA VAL A 75 0.42 -0.38 9.76
C VAL A 75 -0.67 -0.24 8.70
N THR A 76 -0.53 0.76 7.84
CA THR A 76 -1.48 1.04 6.77
C THR A 76 -1.12 0.23 5.52
N TRP A 77 -2.09 -0.45 4.93
CA TRP A 77 -1.90 -1.17 3.66
C TRP A 77 -2.18 -0.32 2.43
N CYS A 78 -3.15 0.59 2.51
CA CYS A 78 -3.64 1.35 1.38
C CYS A 78 -2.96 2.73 1.27
N PRO A 79 -2.38 3.09 0.11
CA PRO A 79 -1.77 4.41 -0.11
C PRO A 79 -2.72 5.58 0.19
N SER A 80 -4.00 5.47 -0.20
CA SER A 80 -5.02 6.47 0.14
C SER A 80 -5.23 6.60 1.64
N CYS A 81 -5.28 5.48 2.36
CA CYS A 81 -5.47 5.48 3.81
C CYS A 81 -4.27 6.13 4.51
N HIS A 82 -3.06 5.79 4.08
CA HIS A 82 -1.83 6.37 4.62
C HIS A 82 -1.75 7.88 4.42
N ARG A 83 -1.95 8.33 3.17
CA ARG A 83 -1.97 9.76 2.82
C ARG A 83 -3.05 10.50 3.61
N HIS A 84 -4.28 9.99 3.64
CA HIS A 84 -5.40 10.66 4.28
C HIS A 84 -5.23 10.73 5.81
N MET A 85 -4.63 9.71 6.44
CA MET A 85 -4.22 9.75 7.85
C MET A 85 -3.31 10.94 8.14
N GLY A 86 -2.22 11.08 7.38
CA GLY A 86 -1.23 12.14 7.61
C GLY A 86 -1.69 13.54 7.19
N SER A 87 -2.55 13.66 6.19
CA SER A 87 -2.90 14.96 5.58
C SER A 87 -4.27 15.51 5.94
N PHE A 88 -5.19 14.67 6.44
CA PHE A 88 -6.58 15.07 6.72
C PHE A 88 -7.07 14.55 8.07
N MET A 89 -7.02 13.23 8.30
CA MET A 89 -7.72 12.62 9.45
C MET A 89 -7.22 13.14 10.80
N THR A 90 -5.90 13.30 10.91
CA THR A 90 -5.24 13.78 12.15
C THR A 90 -5.50 15.27 12.45
N GLN A 91 -6.03 16.03 11.49
CA GLN A 91 -6.46 17.41 11.71
C GLN A 91 -7.80 17.49 12.47
N TYR A 92 -8.65 16.46 12.38
CA TYR A 92 -9.95 16.42 13.05
C TYR A 92 -9.94 15.59 14.33
N GLN A 93 -9.02 14.64 14.46
CA GLN A 93 -8.84 13.86 15.67
C GLN A 93 -7.35 13.59 15.88
N ALA A 94 -6.82 14.04 17.03
CA ALA A 94 -5.42 13.81 17.36
C ALA A 94 -5.15 12.29 17.53
N PRO A 95 -4.11 11.75 16.89
CA PRO A 95 -3.69 10.36 17.08
C PRO A 95 -2.88 10.22 18.38
N ASN A 96 -3.04 9.11 19.08
CA ASN A 96 -2.15 8.68 20.19
C ASN A 96 -1.28 7.47 19.79
N PHE A 97 -1.22 7.15 18.50
CA PHE A 97 -0.50 6.04 17.90
C PHE A 97 0.48 6.56 16.85
N SER A 98 1.53 5.78 16.58
CA SER A 98 2.36 5.95 15.38
C SER A 98 1.75 5.20 14.20
N PHE A 99 2.09 5.59 12.97
CA PHE A 99 1.68 4.83 11.80
C PHE A 99 2.78 4.77 10.75
N ALA A 100 2.81 3.65 10.02
CA ALA A 100 3.74 3.40 8.92
C ALA A 100 3.02 2.71 7.76
N HIS A 101 3.51 2.87 6.54
CA HIS A 101 3.03 2.10 5.41
C HIS A 101 3.62 0.70 5.43
N ILE A 102 2.85 -0.31 5.01
CA ILE A 102 3.27 -1.72 5.00
C ILE A 102 4.62 -1.91 4.30
N THR A 103 4.88 -1.17 3.21
CA THR A 103 6.17 -1.25 2.49
C THR A 103 7.35 -0.84 3.35
N GLN A 104 7.22 0.17 4.22
CA GLN A 104 8.30 0.59 5.12
C GLN A 104 8.60 -0.49 6.14
N VAL A 105 7.55 -1.08 6.72
CA VAL A 105 7.66 -2.08 7.79
C VAL A 105 8.25 -3.39 7.26
N LEU A 106 7.86 -3.79 6.04
CA LEU A 106 8.41 -4.96 5.35
C LEU A 106 9.84 -4.71 4.89
N HIS A 107 10.15 -3.55 4.30
CA HIS A 107 11.49 -3.22 3.83
C HIS A 107 12.51 -3.16 4.97
N ALA A 108 12.11 -2.62 6.13
CA ALA A 108 12.92 -2.63 7.35
C ALA A 108 13.26 -4.05 7.85
N ARG A 109 12.46 -5.05 7.46
CA ARG A 109 12.61 -6.47 7.83
C ARG A 109 12.94 -7.36 6.62
N ARG A 110 13.43 -6.77 5.52
CA ARG A 110 13.66 -7.49 4.25
C ARG A 110 14.68 -8.63 4.37
N ASP A 111 15.67 -8.52 5.26
CA ASP A 111 16.65 -9.59 5.48
C ASP A 111 15.99 -10.84 6.07
N ARG A 112 15.03 -10.65 6.99
CA ARG A 112 14.21 -11.76 7.53
C ARG A 112 13.31 -12.38 6.48
N LEU A 113 12.79 -11.56 5.56
CA LEU A 113 12.03 -12.07 4.41
C LEU A 113 12.94 -12.87 3.47
N ALA A 114 14.15 -12.39 3.19
CA ALA A 114 15.13 -13.06 2.34
C ALA A 114 15.46 -14.48 2.85
N GLU A 115 15.63 -14.66 4.17
CA GLU A 115 15.81 -15.98 4.81
C GLU A 115 14.67 -16.97 4.52
N ARG A 116 13.46 -16.48 4.21
CA ARG A 116 12.29 -17.29 3.90
C ARG A 116 12.09 -17.51 2.40
N MET A 117 12.79 -16.78 1.53
CA MET A 117 12.69 -16.93 0.07
C MET A 117 13.49 -18.14 -0.43
N VAL A 118 13.08 -19.34 -0.02
CA VAL A 118 13.79 -20.60 -0.35
C VAL A 118 13.47 -21.12 -1.75
N ARG A 119 12.37 -20.66 -2.35
CA ARG A 119 11.94 -21.07 -3.68
C ARG A 119 12.41 -20.04 -4.69
N ARG A 120 13.20 -20.50 -5.66
CA ARG A 120 13.58 -19.71 -6.83
C ARG A 120 12.39 -19.53 -7.78
N ILE A 121 12.20 -18.31 -8.27
CA ILE A 121 11.13 -17.90 -9.19
C ILE A 121 11.78 -17.19 -10.36
N GLU A 122 11.91 -17.86 -11.50
CA GLU A 122 12.45 -17.26 -12.73
C GLU A 122 11.40 -16.38 -13.39
N ARG A 123 11.35 -15.11 -12.99
CA ARG A 123 10.40 -14.12 -13.50
C ARG A 123 11.05 -12.76 -13.64
N ARG A 124 10.80 -12.09 -14.75
CA ARG A 124 11.11 -10.68 -14.92
C ARG A 124 9.89 -9.83 -14.61
N VAL A 125 10.02 -8.91 -13.66
CA VAL A 125 8.90 -8.11 -13.16
C VAL A 125 9.11 -6.62 -13.41
N LEU A 126 8.03 -5.92 -13.73
CA LEU A 126 8.00 -4.44 -13.83
C LEU A 126 7.23 -3.89 -12.65
N VAL A 127 7.81 -2.97 -11.89
CA VAL A 127 7.07 -2.25 -10.85
C VAL A 127 6.22 -1.16 -11.51
N HIS A 128 4.91 -1.19 -11.27
CA HIS A 128 4.01 -0.09 -11.62
C HIS A 128 4.21 1.06 -10.64
N GLN A 129 5.06 2.01 -11.05
CA GLN A 129 5.47 3.15 -10.26
C GLN A 129 4.48 4.31 -10.36
N HIS A 130 4.48 5.15 -9.34
CA HIS A 130 3.70 6.39 -9.31
C HIS A 130 4.54 7.60 -8.89
N PHE A 131 4.28 8.77 -9.47
CA PHE A 131 4.76 10.05 -8.95
C PHE A 131 3.58 10.81 -8.34
N GLY A 132 3.57 10.95 -7.01
CA GLY A 132 2.49 11.66 -6.31
C GLY A 132 2.21 11.15 -4.91
N PHE A 133 2.63 9.94 -4.56
CA PHE A 133 2.67 9.46 -3.18
C PHE A 133 4.04 9.81 -2.59
N ARG A 134 4.12 10.91 -1.83
CA ARG A 134 5.38 11.48 -1.31
C ARG A 134 5.58 11.22 0.18
N GLU A 135 4.50 10.83 0.85
CA GLU A 135 4.47 10.47 2.27
C GLU A 135 5.39 9.26 2.53
N VAL A 136 5.44 8.34 1.57
CA VAL A 136 6.35 7.20 1.56
C VAL A 136 6.86 7.00 0.15
N ASP A 137 8.19 6.91 -0.02
CA ASP A 137 8.81 6.60 -1.29
C ASP A 137 8.68 5.09 -1.60
N VAL A 138 7.46 4.65 -1.93
CA VAL A 138 7.13 3.23 -2.07
C VAL A 138 7.80 2.57 -3.27
N ASN A 139 8.11 3.33 -4.33
CA ASN A 139 8.68 2.79 -5.55
C ASN A 139 10.00 2.04 -5.26
N PRO A 140 11.05 2.67 -4.71
CA PRO A 140 12.29 1.96 -4.39
C PRO A 140 12.11 0.86 -3.33
N LEU A 141 11.23 1.06 -2.35
CA LEU A 141 10.99 0.04 -1.32
C LEU A 141 10.44 -1.26 -1.92
N VAL A 142 9.55 -1.16 -2.92
CA VAL A 142 8.99 -2.31 -3.62
C VAL A 142 10.04 -2.97 -4.53
N HIS A 143 10.87 -2.18 -5.22
CA HIS A 143 12.01 -2.71 -5.99
C HIS A 143 12.93 -3.55 -5.11
N ASP A 144 13.36 -3.01 -3.96
CA ASP A 144 14.24 -3.70 -3.01
C ASP A 144 13.59 -4.97 -2.44
N LEU A 145 12.31 -4.92 -2.12
CA LEU A 145 11.56 -6.07 -1.61
C LEU A 145 11.42 -7.19 -2.64
N LEU A 146 11.30 -6.88 -3.93
CA LEU A 146 11.24 -7.88 -4.99
C LEU A 146 12.62 -8.50 -5.25
N ALA A 147 13.69 -7.69 -5.14
CA ALA A 147 15.06 -8.14 -5.36
C ALA A 147 15.54 -9.20 -4.35
N VAL A 148 14.88 -9.36 -3.19
CA VAL A 148 15.21 -10.42 -2.23
C VAL A 148 14.72 -11.81 -2.67
N ILE A 149 13.85 -11.90 -3.68
CA ILE A 149 13.28 -13.17 -4.16
C ILE A 149 14.25 -13.80 -5.17
N PRO A 150 14.81 -14.99 -4.90
CA PRO A 150 15.78 -15.59 -5.81
C PRO A 150 15.18 -15.85 -7.20
N GLY A 151 15.89 -15.42 -8.24
CA GLY A 151 15.48 -15.61 -9.64
C GLY A 151 14.57 -14.51 -10.19
N VAL A 152 14.06 -13.62 -9.33
CA VAL A 152 13.30 -12.46 -9.79
C VAL A 152 14.25 -11.40 -10.34
N GLU A 153 14.04 -11.01 -11.59
CA GLU A 153 14.72 -9.89 -12.24
C GLU A 153 13.77 -8.68 -12.25
N VAL A 154 14.12 -7.61 -11.53
CA VAL A 154 13.29 -6.41 -11.52
C VAL A 154 13.73 -5.47 -12.64
N CYS A 155 12.86 -5.21 -13.62
CA CYS A 155 13.13 -4.23 -14.67
C CYS A 155 13.04 -2.82 -14.11
N TRP A 156 14.08 -2.02 -14.36
CA TRP A 156 14.09 -0.61 -14.00
C TRP A 156 13.50 0.25 -15.13
N THR A 157 12.73 1.27 -14.76
CA THR A 157 12.18 2.28 -15.68
C THR A 157 12.04 3.63 -14.99
N GLU A 158 12.19 4.71 -15.75
CA GLU A 158 11.83 6.06 -15.31
C GLU A 158 10.33 6.34 -15.41
N HIS A 159 9.59 5.48 -16.12
CA HIS A 159 8.15 5.67 -16.26
C HIS A 159 7.46 5.50 -14.90
N ALA A 160 6.73 6.55 -14.51
CA ALA A 160 5.85 6.54 -13.35
C ALA A 160 4.50 7.14 -13.74
N ALA A 161 3.42 6.50 -13.30
CA ALA A 161 2.08 6.99 -13.52
C ALA A 161 1.80 8.24 -12.65
N PRO A 162 1.04 9.22 -13.16
CA PRO A 162 0.72 10.43 -12.41
C PRO A 162 -0.21 10.12 -11.23
N GLY A 163 -0.05 10.91 -10.17
CA GLY A 163 -0.88 10.82 -8.97
C GLY A 163 -0.38 9.80 -7.96
N TYR A 164 -1.00 9.78 -6.78
CA TYR A 164 -0.66 8.81 -5.74
C TYR A 164 -1.31 7.42 -5.99
N MET A 165 -2.27 7.32 -6.92
CA MET A 165 -2.88 6.08 -7.44
C MET A 165 -3.51 6.37 -8.81
N CYS A 166 -3.62 5.35 -9.68
CA CYS A 166 -4.26 5.50 -11.00
C CYS A 166 -5.72 5.98 -10.93
N SER A 167 -6.42 5.73 -9.82
CA SER A 167 -7.81 6.17 -9.64
C SER A 167 -8.00 7.69 -9.72
N THR A 168 -6.93 8.49 -9.53
CA THR A 168 -7.00 9.94 -9.71
C THR A 168 -7.25 10.36 -11.15
N LEU A 169 -6.99 9.46 -12.12
CA LEU A 169 -7.26 9.70 -13.54
C LEU A 169 -8.67 9.30 -13.97
N MET A 170 -9.49 8.71 -13.09
CA MET A 170 -10.83 8.20 -13.46
C MET A 170 -11.76 9.29 -14.00
N ALA A 171 -11.56 10.54 -13.60
CA ALA A 171 -12.34 11.68 -14.11
C ALA A 171 -11.93 12.10 -15.54
N VAL A 172 -10.82 11.57 -16.07
CA VAL A 172 -10.27 11.87 -17.40
C VAL A 172 -9.95 10.55 -18.13
N PRO A 173 -10.96 9.87 -18.71
CA PRO A 173 -10.81 8.51 -19.22
C PRO A 173 -9.71 8.32 -20.27
N GLU A 174 -9.52 9.27 -21.18
CA GLU A 174 -8.44 9.17 -22.18
C GLU A 174 -7.05 9.25 -21.53
N ALA A 175 -6.86 10.07 -20.48
CA ALA A 175 -5.59 10.10 -19.74
C ALA A 175 -5.32 8.78 -19.01
N MET A 176 -6.36 8.14 -18.45
CA MET A 176 -6.22 6.81 -17.83
C MET A 176 -5.85 5.74 -18.86
N LYS A 177 -6.45 5.80 -20.05
CA LYS A 177 -6.17 4.89 -21.16
C LYS A 177 -4.75 5.07 -21.69
N GLU A 178 -4.32 6.31 -21.95
CA GLU A 178 -2.95 6.63 -22.38
C GLU A 178 -1.92 6.18 -21.33
N ASN A 179 -2.17 6.44 -20.04
CA ASN A 179 -1.30 5.97 -18.95
C ASN A 179 -1.18 4.44 -18.92
N THR A 180 -2.31 3.73 -19.10
CA THR A 180 -2.33 2.26 -19.14
C THR A 180 -1.61 1.71 -20.37
N GLN A 181 -1.77 2.36 -21.54
CA GLN A 181 -1.07 2.00 -22.77
C GLN A 181 0.43 2.17 -22.61
N ARG A 182 0.88 3.29 -22.02
CA ARG A 182 2.30 3.53 -21.78
C ARG A 182 2.91 2.48 -20.84
N LEU A 183 2.22 2.10 -19.77
CA LEU A 183 2.66 1.01 -18.89
C LEU A 183 2.83 -0.31 -19.66
N CYS A 184 1.87 -0.65 -20.53
CA CYS A 184 1.95 -1.85 -21.36
C CYS A 184 3.12 -1.81 -22.34
N GLU A 185 3.43 -0.65 -22.92
CA GLU A 185 4.59 -0.47 -23.80
C GLU A 185 5.91 -0.70 -23.05
N VAL A 186 6.06 -0.08 -21.88
CA VAL A 186 7.25 -0.25 -21.03
C VAL A 186 7.41 -1.71 -20.60
N ALA A 187 6.33 -2.39 -20.25
CA ALA A 187 6.35 -3.83 -19.94
C ALA A 187 6.87 -4.68 -21.12
N ARG A 188 6.46 -4.34 -22.36
CA ARG A 188 6.95 -5.01 -23.57
C ARG A 188 8.42 -4.68 -23.85
N GLU A 189 8.83 -3.42 -23.69
CA GLU A 189 10.22 -2.97 -23.83
C GLU A 189 11.14 -3.74 -22.86
N CYS A 190 10.71 -3.89 -21.61
CA CYS A 190 11.39 -4.67 -20.56
C CYS A 190 11.32 -6.19 -20.77
N ARG A 191 10.41 -6.68 -21.63
CA ARG A 191 10.07 -8.10 -21.79
C ARG A 191 9.70 -8.75 -20.46
N THR A 192 8.86 -8.09 -19.66
CA THR A 192 8.45 -8.59 -18.35
C THR A 192 7.40 -9.68 -18.46
N ASP A 193 7.48 -10.65 -17.55
CA ASP A 193 6.45 -11.67 -17.36
C ASP A 193 5.26 -11.12 -16.57
N ASP A 194 5.52 -10.27 -15.57
CA ASP A 194 4.50 -9.76 -14.64
C ASP A 194 4.68 -8.25 -14.37
N VAL A 195 3.56 -7.56 -14.13
CA VAL A 195 3.55 -6.19 -13.60
C VAL A 195 3.14 -6.25 -12.12
N VAL A 196 3.95 -5.66 -11.25
CA VAL A 196 3.76 -5.67 -9.79
C VAL A 196 3.34 -4.29 -9.31
N THR A 197 2.33 -4.22 -8.44
CA THR A 197 1.89 -2.95 -7.86
C THR A 197 1.48 -3.08 -6.40
N ILE A 198 1.67 -1.99 -5.64
CA ILE A 198 1.11 -1.78 -4.31
C ILE A 198 -0.10 -0.84 -4.34
N PHE A 199 -0.41 -0.26 -5.50
CA PHE A 199 -1.50 0.70 -5.67
C PHE A 199 -2.77 -0.03 -6.09
N HIS A 200 -3.88 0.28 -5.42
CA HIS A 200 -5.13 -0.45 -5.52
C HIS A 200 -6.31 0.47 -5.15
N SER A 201 -7.42 0.34 -5.87
CA SER A 201 -8.60 1.22 -5.75
C SER A 201 -9.92 0.47 -5.86
#